data_AF-A0A820IRK2-F1
#
_entry.id   AF-A0A820IRK2-F1
#
_cell.length_a   1.000
_cell.length_b   1.000
_cell.length_c   1.000
_cell.angle_alpha   90.00
_cell.angle_beta   90.00
_cell.angle_gamma   90.00
#
_symmetry.space_group_name_H-M   'P 1'
#
loop_
_entity.id
_entity.type
_entity.pdbx_description
1 polymer ?
#
loop_
_entity_poly.entity_id
_entity_poly.type
_entity_poly.pdbx_seq_one_letter_code
_entity_poly.pdbx_strand_id
1 'polypeptide(L)'
;DEIMKMHLRGVQAPSSDYITIYDNKLLRDMKTASEKLPLEQVSSLIEKDPHPQLWRALAEEALNHLDIKVAEHAFVKVHDYYGLQFLRRLQQFQGEQLKRAEIAAFLKRDEEVEKIYIHMDRKDLAYQLRRKLGDWFRVVQILQSGTVASDAMQNEAWNELGDFYYDRQQWATAVKYYEQSGNNSQAFHCYALVEDYVALEKLSRS
;
A
#
# COMPACT_ATOMS: atom_id res chain seq x y z
N ASP A 1 -26.35 -6.07 6.07
CA ASP A 1 -25.12 -5.24 6.16
C ASP A 1 -23.92 -5.69 5.31
N GLU A 2 -23.94 -6.83 4.63
CA GLU A 2 -22.85 -7.16 3.68
C GLU A 2 -23.03 -6.54 2.28
N ILE A 3 -24.28 -6.35 1.83
CA ILE A 3 -24.60 -5.84 0.48
C ILE A 3 -24.07 -4.39 0.26
N MET A 4 -23.96 -3.58 1.32
CA MET A 4 -23.39 -2.23 1.27
C MET A 4 -21.87 -2.20 1.04
N LYS A 5 -21.13 -3.29 1.32
CA LYS A 5 -19.66 -3.30 1.19
C LYS A 5 -19.16 -3.57 -0.24
N MET A 6 -19.94 -4.25 -1.09
CA MET A 6 -19.52 -4.50 -2.47
C MET A 6 -19.69 -3.28 -3.39
N HIS A 7 -20.63 -2.37 -3.11
CA HIS A 7 -20.91 -1.22 -3.98
C HIS A 7 -19.91 -0.05 -3.89
N LEU A 8 -18.92 -0.10 -2.99
CA LEU A 8 -17.93 0.98 -2.83
C LEU A 8 -16.62 0.77 -3.62
N ARG A 9 -16.44 -0.34 -4.35
CA ARG A 9 -15.31 -0.50 -5.28
C ARG A 9 -15.41 0.36 -6.55
N GLY A 10 -16.61 0.87 -6.87
CA GLY A 10 -16.88 1.65 -8.10
C GLY A 10 -16.87 3.17 -7.93
N VAL A 11 -16.87 3.69 -6.69
CA VAL A 11 -16.71 5.13 -6.47
C VAL A 11 -15.24 5.47 -6.65
N GLN A 12 -14.91 6.21 -7.71
CA GLN A 12 -13.62 6.89 -7.80
C GLN A 12 -13.45 7.73 -6.53
N ALA A 13 -12.58 7.30 -5.63
CA ALA A 13 -12.12 8.16 -4.54
C ALA A 13 -11.64 9.46 -5.20
N PRO A 14 -12.04 10.65 -4.71
CA PRO A 14 -11.68 11.91 -5.33
C PRO A 14 -10.17 11.94 -5.53
N SER A 15 -9.73 12.06 -6.80
CA SER A 15 -8.30 12.03 -7.10
C SER A 15 -7.61 13.12 -6.30
N SER A 16 -6.46 12.79 -5.70
CA SER A 16 -5.80 13.64 -4.70
C SER A 16 -5.53 15.05 -5.21
N ASP A 17 -5.43 15.21 -6.52
CA ASP A 17 -5.28 16.47 -7.27
C ASP A 17 -6.35 17.52 -6.95
N TYR A 18 -7.56 17.12 -6.53
CA TYR A 18 -8.64 18.04 -6.18
C TYR A 18 -8.72 18.40 -4.68
N ILE A 19 -7.84 17.84 -3.84
CA ILE A 19 -7.85 18.07 -2.39
C ILE A 19 -6.64 18.92 -1.99
N THR A 20 -6.81 20.24 -2.01
CA THR A 20 -5.76 21.17 -1.59
C THR A 20 -5.70 21.29 -0.06
N ILE A 21 -4.89 20.46 0.60
CA ILE A 21 -4.67 20.52 2.04
C ILE A 21 -3.72 21.68 2.36
N TYR A 22 -4.26 22.75 2.95
CA TYR A 22 -3.44 23.86 3.45
C TYR A 22 -3.02 23.61 4.90
N ASP A 23 -1.72 23.39 5.13
CA ASP A 23 -1.15 23.45 6.48
C ASP A 23 -1.47 24.81 7.13
N ASN A 24 -1.96 24.76 8.38
CA ASN A 24 -2.09 25.95 9.22
C ASN A 24 -0.70 26.58 9.45
N LYS A 25 -0.63 27.89 9.71
CA LYS A 25 0.65 28.61 9.88
C LYS A 25 1.56 27.94 10.92
N LEU A 26 1.00 27.51 12.05
CA LEU A 26 1.70 26.77 13.10
C LEU A 26 2.33 25.45 12.60
N LEU A 27 1.65 24.71 11.72
CA LEU A 27 2.19 23.48 11.13
C LEU A 27 3.36 23.77 10.18
N ARG A 28 3.30 24.86 9.41
CA ARG A 28 4.41 25.28 8.54
C ARG A 28 5.61 25.74 9.35
N ASP A 29 5.37 26.63 10.31
CA ASP A 29 6.42 27.16 11.19
C ASP A 29 7.10 26.00 11.94
N MET A 30 6.34 25.00 12.42
CA MET A 30 6.87 23.79 13.05
C MET A 30 7.59 22.83 12.08
N LYS A 31 7.12 22.63 10.84
CA LYS A 31 7.88 21.86 9.82
C LYS A 31 9.25 22.50 9.54
N THR A 32 9.28 23.82 9.38
CA THR A 32 10.57 24.53 9.22
C THR A 32 11.42 24.56 10.49
N ALA A 33 10.83 24.28 11.65
CA ALA A 33 11.55 24.14 12.92
C ALA A 33 12.17 22.74 13.04
N SER A 34 11.46 21.67 12.69
CA SER A 34 12.00 20.30 12.69
C SER A 34 13.11 20.10 11.65
N GLU A 35 13.09 20.83 10.53
CA GLU A 35 14.19 20.86 9.57
C GLU A 35 15.49 21.53 10.10
N LYS A 36 15.38 22.38 11.12
CA LYS A 36 16.48 23.28 11.56
C LYS A 36 16.98 23.03 12.98
N LEU A 37 16.17 22.39 13.82
CA LEU A 37 16.41 22.21 15.25
C LEU A 37 16.36 20.71 15.59
N PRO A 38 17.18 20.24 16.56
CA PRO A 38 17.09 18.87 17.03
C PRO A 38 15.72 18.58 17.65
N LEU A 39 15.21 17.37 17.46
CA LEU A 39 13.83 16.98 17.81
C LEU A 39 13.45 17.24 19.29
N GLU A 40 14.41 17.15 20.21
CA GLU A 40 14.23 17.46 21.65
C GLU A 40 13.91 18.94 21.92
N GLN A 41 14.42 19.86 21.09
CA GLN A 41 14.07 21.28 21.17
C GLN A 41 12.68 21.52 20.57
N VAL A 42 12.30 20.76 19.54
CA VAL A 42 10.97 20.83 18.94
C VAL A 42 9.89 20.31 19.91
N SER A 43 10.11 19.20 20.63
CA SER A 43 9.19 18.76 21.68
C SER A 43 9.02 19.82 22.77
N SER A 44 10.11 20.47 23.18
CA SER A 44 10.10 21.56 24.18
C SER A 44 9.38 22.83 23.70
N LEU A 45 9.24 23.02 22.39
CA LEU A 45 8.40 24.09 21.81
C LEU A 45 6.93 23.68 21.77
N ILE A 46 6.61 22.44 21.38
CA ILE A 46 5.23 21.95 21.32
C ILE A 46 4.62 21.80 22.72
N GLU A 47 5.42 21.57 23.77
CA GLU A 47 4.92 21.61 25.16
C GLU A 47 4.41 22.99 25.61
N LYS A 48 4.81 24.09 24.95
CA LYS A 48 4.32 25.44 25.26
C LYS A 48 2.94 25.71 24.66
N ASP A 49 2.70 25.21 23.44
CA ASP A 49 1.43 25.29 22.73
C ASP A 49 0.95 23.89 22.28
N PRO A 50 0.38 23.07 23.18
CA PRO A 50 0.08 21.68 22.89
C PRO A 50 -1.05 21.51 21.86
N HIS A 51 -0.74 20.97 20.69
CA HIS A 51 -1.72 20.66 19.66
C HIS A 51 -1.53 19.23 19.10
N PRO A 52 -2.58 18.38 19.04
CA PRO A 52 -2.44 16.96 18.67
C PRO A 52 -1.81 16.72 17.29
N GLN A 53 -2.07 17.58 16.30
CA GLN A 53 -1.45 17.45 14.97
C GLN A 53 0.05 17.77 14.97
N LEU A 54 0.52 18.65 15.87
CA LEU A 54 1.96 18.95 16.00
C LEU A 54 2.70 17.76 16.59
N TRP A 55 2.13 17.12 17.61
CA TRP A 55 2.69 15.88 18.17
C TRP A 55 2.68 14.72 17.15
N ARG A 56 1.67 14.62 16.27
CA ARG A 56 1.70 13.66 15.17
C ARG A 56 2.82 13.96 14.17
N ALA A 57 2.96 15.20 13.72
CA ALA A 57 4.05 15.59 12.83
C ALA A 57 5.44 15.33 13.45
N LEU A 58 5.62 15.61 14.75
CA LEU A 58 6.86 15.27 15.47
C LEU A 58 7.08 13.76 15.55
N ALA A 59 6.03 12.96 15.77
CA ALA A 59 6.14 11.50 15.78
C ALA A 59 6.53 10.95 14.40
N GLU A 60 5.94 11.46 13.32
CA GLU A 60 6.30 11.08 11.95
C GLU A 60 7.77 11.40 11.65
N GLU A 61 8.28 12.56 12.08
CA GLU A 61 9.66 12.96 11.84
C GLU A 61 10.67 12.22 12.74
N ALA A 62 10.32 11.98 14.00
CA ALA A 62 11.10 11.13 14.89
C ALA A 62 11.20 9.69 14.35
N LEU A 63 10.12 9.17 13.75
CA LEU A 63 10.15 7.88 13.05
C LEU A 63 11.06 7.91 11.81
N ASN A 64 11.03 8.97 10.98
CA ASN A 64 11.94 9.12 9.84
C ASN A 64 13.43 9.09 10.28
N HIS A 65 13.75 9.71 11.42
CA HIS A 65 15.08 9.71 12.02
C HIS A 65 15.43 8.48 12.87
N LEU A 66 14.52 7.50 13.02
CA LEU A 66 14.65 6.33 13.91
C LEU A 66 14.84 6.69 15.40
N ASP A 67 14.45 7.90 15.83
CA ASP A 67 14.43 8.28 17.25
C ASP A 67 13.19 7.73 17.95
N ILE A 68 13.33 6.50 18.41
CA ILE A 68 12.29 5.77 19.14
C ILE A 68 11.86 6.53 20.42
N LYS A 69 12.77 7.24 21.10
CA LYS A 69 12.45 7.90 22.39
C LYS A 69 11.53 9.10 22.18
N VAL A 70 11.86 9.96 21.22
CA VAL A 70 11.01 11.11 20.89
C VAL A 70 9.69 10.65 20.28
N ALA A 71 9.69 9.60 19.45
CA ALA A 71 8.47 9.01 18.91
C ALA A 71 7.56 8.44 20.03
N GLU A 72 8.09 7.67 20.99
CA GLU A 72 7.32 7.17 22.14
C GLU A 72 6.69 8.32 22.94
N HIS A 73 7.46 9.37 23.25
CA HIS A 73 6.96 10.55 23.95
C HIS A 73 5.82 11.24 23.18
N ALA A 74 6.00 11.46 21.88
CA ALA A 74 4.99 12.09 21.04
C ALA A 74 3.70 11.26 20.95
N PHE A 75 3.78 9.93 20.78
CA PHE A 75 2.59 9.08 20.77
C PHE A 75 1.87 9.01 22.12
N VAL A 76 2.59 9.07 23.25
CA VAL A 76 1.96 9.21 24.59
C VAL A 76 1.14 10.50 24.67
N LYS A 77 1.65 11.64 24.18
CA LYS A 77 0.91 12.92 24.16
C LYS A 77 -0.32 12.86 23.24
N VAL A 78 -0.23 12.18 22.09
CA VAL A 78 -1.36 11.96 21.17
C VAL A 78 -2.37 10.93 21.69
N HIS A 79 -2.01 10.14 22.71
CA HIS A 79 -2.76 8.97 23.21
C HIS A 79 -2.93 7.87 22.14
N ASP A 80 -1.94 7.71 21.26
CA ASP A 80 -1.96 6.72 20.18
C ASP A 80 -1.39 5.37 20.66
N TYR A 81 -2.27 4.51 21.15
CA TYR A 81 -1.91 3.15 21.56
C TYR A 81 -1.42 2.26 20.41
N TYR A 82 -1.81 2.55 19.16
CA TYR A 82 -1.39 1.79 17.99
C TYR A 82 0.08 2.11 17.64
N GLY A 83 0.45 3.40 17.63
CA GLY A 83 1.85 3.84 17.51
C GLY A 83 2.77 3.25 18.59
N LEU A 84 2.31 3.20 19.85
CA LEU A 84 3.06 2.60 20.96
C LEU A 84 3.17 1.06 20.89
N GLN A 85 2.25 0.36 20.23
CA GLN A 85 2.41 -1.06 19.92
C GLN A 85 3.36 -1.28 18.73
N PHE A 86 3.30 -0.40 17.73
CA PHE A 86 4.20 -0.42 16.58
C PHE A 86 5.66 -0.22 17.01
N LEU A 87 5.97 0.77 17.84
CA LEU A 87 7.34 1.02 18.32
C LEU A 87 7.94 -0.17 19.09
N ARG A 88 7.15 -0.84 19.93
CA ARG A 88 7.58 -2.06 20.62
C ARG A 88 7.87 -3.23 19.66
N ARG A 89 7.15 -3.30 18.54
CA ARG A 89 7.45 -4.26 17.46
C ARG A 89 8.70 -3.84 16.66
N LEU A 90 8.85 -2.54 16.40
CA LEU A 90 9.99 -1.96 15.67
C LEU A 90 11.34 -2.28 16.36
N GLN A 91 11.35 -2.32 17.69
CA GLN A 91 12.52 -2.73 18.49
C GLN A 91 12.96 -4.19 18.25
N GLN A 92 12.04 -5.09 17.86
CA GLN A 92 12.33 -6.53 17.68
C GLN A 92 13.03 -6.84 16.34
N PHE A 93 12.85 -6.00 15.32
CA PHE A 93 13.48 -6.21 14.01
C PHE A 93 14.99 -5.97 14.06
N GLN A 94 15.74 -6.86 13.42
CA GLN A 94 17.17 -6.71 13.19
C GLN A 94 17.42 -6.13 11.80
N GLY A 95 18.28 -5.11 11.70
CA GLY A 95 18.59 -4.41 10.45
C GLY A 95 17.84 -3.07 10.30
N GLU A 96 18.60 -2.00 10.07
CA GLU A 96 18.07 -0.63 9.97
C GLU A 96 17.15 -0.42 8.76
N GLN A 97 17.50 -1.02 7.61
CA GLN A 97 16.70 -0.92 6.38
C GLN A 97 15.30 -1.54 6.54
N LEU A 98 15.17 -2.65 7.30
CA LEU A 98 13.86 -3.23 7.62
C LEU A 98 13.06 -2.31 8.54
N LYS A 99 13.70 -1.69 9.53
CA LYS A 99 13.02 -0.70 10.38
C LYS A 99 12.50 0.48 9.55
N ARG A 100 13.30 1.01 8.62
CA ARG A 100 12.88 2.08 7.68
C ARG A 100 11.71 1.63 6.79
N ALA A 101 11.71 0.39 6.28
CA ALA A 101 10.61 -0.15 5.49
C ALA A 101 9.30 -0.29 6.31
N GLU A 102 9.38 -0.85 7.53
CA GLU A 102 8.22 -0.98 8.41
C GLU A 102 7.68 0.39 8.86
N ILE A 103 8.56 1.39 9.05
CA ILE A 103 8.18 2.79 9.33
C ILE A 103 7.45 3.40 8.14
N ALA A 104 8.00 3.28 6.93
CA ALA A 104 7.33 3.77 5.71
C ALA A 104 5.97 3.09 5.49
N ALA A 105 5.84 1.80 5.85
CA ALA A 105 4.57 1.06 5.78
C ALA A 105 3.56 1.55 6.83
N PHE A 106 4.01 1.85 8.06
CA PHE A 106 3.18 2.48 9.09
C PHE A 106 2.67 3.87 8.65
N LEU A 107 3.52 4.64 7.95
CA LEU A 107 3.18 5.93 7.35
C LEU A 107 2.41 5.84 6.02
N LYS A 108 2.04 4.63 5.57
CA LYS A 108 1.32 4.36 4.30
C LYS A 108 2.04 4.87 3.05
N ARG A 109 3.37 4.90 3.06
CA ARG A 109 4.22 5.31 1.92
C ARG A 109 4.62 4.09 1.09
N ASP A 110 3.65 3.37 0.57
CA ASP A 110 3.83 2.02 0.00
C ASP A 110 4.89 1.96 -1.13
N GLU A 111 5.04 3.03 -1.91
CA GLU A 111 6.10 3.13 -2.93
C GLU A 111 7.52 3.20 -2.34
N GLU A 112 7.71 3.85 -1.21
CA GLU A 112 9.01 3.92 -0.52
C GLU A 112 9.36 2.54 0.06
N VAL A 113 8.37 1.88 0.68
CA VAL A 113 8.51 0.52 1.22
C VAL A 113 8.94 -0.46 0.12
N GLU A 114 8.27 -0.42 -1.04
CA GLU A 114 8.59 -1.31 -2.15
C GLU A 114 10.01 -1.07 -2.69
N LYS A 115 10.42 0.19 -2.87
CA LYS A 115 11.79 0.55 -3.27
C LYS A 115 12.81 -0.02 -2.28
N ILE A 116 12.56 0.12 -0.97
CA ILE A 116 13.45 -0.45 0.06
C ILE A 116 13.50 -1.98 -0.04
N TYR A 117 12.36 -2.67 -0.13
CA TYR A 117 12.34 -4.14 -0.26
C TYR A 117 13.03 -4.66 -1.53
N ILE A 118 12.91 -3.94 -2.65
CA ILE A 118 13.63 -4.27 -3.89
C ILE A 118 15.14 -4.05 -3.73
N HIS A 119 15.57 -2.94 -3.10
CA HIS A 119 16.98 -2.68 -2.80
C HIS A 119 17.59 -3.67 -1.79
N MET A 120 16.76 -4.33 -0.98
CA MET A 120 17.16 -5.40 -0.07
C MET A 120 17.13 -6.81 -0.71
N ASP A 121 16.87 -6.90 -2.02
CA ASP A 121 16.62 -8.14 -2.77
C ASP A 121 15.45 -9.02 -2.25
N ARG A 122 14.67 -8.56 -1.26
CA ARG A 122 13.57 -9.31 -0.65
C ARG A 122 12.22 -9.03 -1.31
N LYS A 123 12.15 -9.29 -2.61
CA LYS A 123 10.95 -9.12 -3.46
C LYS A 123 9.71 -9.83 -2.90
N ASP A 124 9.87 -10.90 -2.13
CA ASP A 124 8.82 -11.64 -1.43
C ASP A 124 7.91 -10.73 -0.58
N LEU A 125 8.47 -9.72 0.11
CA LEU A 125 7.68 -8.81 0.95
C LEU A 125 7.10 -7.64 0.15
N ALA A 126 7.74 -7.23 -0.95
CA ALA A 126 7.14 -6.32 -1.91
C ALA A 126 5.88 -6.95 -2.55
N TYR A 127 5.94 -8.25 -2.90
CA TYR A 127 4.79 -9.05 -3.31
C TYR A 127 3.70 -9.09 -2.23
N GLN A 128 4.04 -9.49 -1.00
CA GLN A 128 3.05 -9.57 0.10
C GLN A 128 2.42 -8.21 0.44
N LEU A 129 3.17 -7.11 0.33
CA LEU A 129 2.67 -5.75 0.53
C LEU A 129 1.65 -5.39 -0.56
N ARG A 130 2.03 -5.48 -1.85
CA ARG A 130 1.14 -5.12 -2.97
C ARG A 130 -0.10 -6.02 -3.03
N ARG A 131 0.04 -7.32 -2.71
CA ARG A 131 -1.09 -8.26 -2.56
C ARG A 131 -2.07 -7.84 -1.46
N LYS A 132 -1.60 -7.31 -0.31
CA LYS A 132 -2.49 -6.78 0.75
C LYS A 132 -3.19 -5.48 0.36
N LEU A 133 -2.57 -4.68 -0.52
CA LEU A 133 -3.13 -3.43 -1.03
C LEU A 133 -4.13 -3.65 -2.19
N GLY A 134 -4.11 -4.83 -2.83
CA GLY A 134 -4.92 -5.13 -4.02
C GLY A 134 -4.38 -4.48 -5.30
N ASP A 135 -3.13 -4.01 -5.29
CA ASP A 135 -2.45 -3.44 -6.46
C ASP A 135 -1.84 -4.55 -7.31
N TRP A 136 -2.72 -5.29 -7.98
CA TRP A 136 -2.35 -6.47 -8.75
C TRP A 136 -1.52 -6.13 -10.00
N PHE A 137 -1.66 -4.93 -10.57
CA PHE A 137 -0.82 -4.46 -11.67
C PHE A 137 0.66 -4.41 -11.25
N ARG A 138 0.93 -3.86 -10.06
CA ARG A 138 2.30 -3.83 -9.54
C ARG A 138 2.79 -5.20 -9.10
N VAL A 139 1.90 -6.07 -8.57
CA VAL A 139 2.22 -7.49 -8.31
C VAL A 139 2.75 -8.18 -9.56
N VAL A 140 2.05 -8.09 -10.70
CA VAL A 140 2.49 -8.71 -11.97
C VAL A 140 3.87 -8.20 -12.40
N GLN A 141 4.14 -6.90 -12.27
CA GLN A 141 5.47 -6.33 -12.60
C GLN A 141 6.59 -6.85 -11.68
N ILE A 142 6.31 -7.05 -10.38
CA ILE A 142 7.26 -7.63 -9.43
C ILE A 142 7.52 -9.11 -9.76
N LEU A 143 6.48 -9.88 -10.11
CA LEU A 143 6.61 -11.28 -10.51
C LEU A 143 7.39 -11.44 -11.82
N GLN A 144 7.10 -10.63 -12.85
CA GLN A 144 7.80 -10.67 -14.14
C GLN A 144 9.29 -10.29 -14.05
N SER A 145 9.67 -9.49 -13.03
CA SER A 145 11.04 -9.05 -12.80
C SER A 145 11.77 -9.84 -11.70
N GLY A 146 11.19 -10.94 -11.21
CA GLY A 146 11.69 -11.68 -10.05
C GLY A 146 11.86 -13.18 -10.29
N THR A 147 12.91 -13.76 -9.71
CA THR A 147 13.13 -15.22 -9.59
C THR A 147 12.21 -15.90 -8.57
N VAL A 148 11.41 -15.11 -7.85
CA VAL A 148 10.48 -15.54 -6.78
C VAL A 148 9.16 -16.06 -7.37
N ALA A 149 8.87 -15.76 -8.64
CA ALA A 149 7.58 -16.06 -9.24
C ALA A 149 7.38 -17.57 -9.46
N SER A 150 6.47 -18.16 -8.69
CA SER A 150 5.88 -19.46 -8.97
C SER A 150 4.64 -19.28 -9.86
N ASP A 151 4.39 -20.23 -10.76
CA ASP A 151 3.20 -20.29 -11.61
C ASP A 151 1.90 -20.06 -10.83
N ALA A 152 1.80 -20.58 -9.60
CA ALA A 152 0.64 -20.37 -8.74
C ALA A 152 0.43 -18.88 -8.37
N MET A 153 1.51 -18.12 -8.11
CA MET A 153 1.43 -16.68 -7.81
C MET A 153 1.14 -15.86 -9.06
N GLN A 154 1.67 -16.28 -10.22
CA GLN A 154 1.35 -15.66 -11.50
C GLN A 154 -0.12 -15.87 -11.85
N ASN A 155 -0.64 -17.09 -11.70
CA ASN A 155 -2.04 -17.41 -11.98
C ASN A 155 -3.00 -16.70 -11.01
N GLU A 156 -2.65 -16.55 -9.73
CA GLU A 156 -3.39 -15.71 -8.78
C GLU A 156 -3.48 -14.26 -9.28
N ALA A 157 -2.33 -13.64 -9.60
CA ALA A 157 -2.27 -12.25 -10.05
C ALA A 157 -3.00 -12.02 -11.39
N TRP A 158 -2.87 -12.94 -12.35
CA TRP A 158 -3.56 -12.86 -13.64
C TRP A 158 -5.09 -13.03 -13.50
N ASN A 159 -5.55 -13.91 -12.62
CA ASN A 159 -6.98 -14.05 -12.33
C ASN A 159 -7.58 -12.76 -11.75
N GLU A 160 -6.92 -12.15 -10.78
CA GLU A 160 -7.39 -10.91 -10.16
C GLU A 160 -7.32 -9.71 -11.13
N LEU A 161 -6.39 -9.68 -12.10
CA LEU A 161 -6.46 -8.75 -13.23
C LEU A 161 -7.67 -9.04 -14.13
N GLY A 162 -7.94 -10.31 -14.42
CA GLY A 162 -9.15 -10.74 -15.15
C GLY A 162 -10.41 -10.20 -14.49
N ASP A 163 -10.58 -10.45 -13.19
CA ASP A 163 -11.71 -9.99 -12.39
C ASP A 163 -11.83 -8.45 -12.37
N PHE A 164 -10.70 -7.73 -12.27
CA PHE A 164 -10.67 -6.27 -12.34
C PHE A 164 -11.17 -5.69 -13.69
N TYR A 165 -10.94 -6.40 -14.81
CA TYR A 165 -11.46 -6.03 -16.12
C TYR A 165 -12.89 -6.53 -16.36
N TYR A 166 -13.23 -7.70 -15.80
CA TYR A 166 -14.57 -8.28 -15.78
C TYR A 166 -15.57 -7.34 -15.08
N ASP A 167 -15.25 -6.87 -13.86
CA ASP A 167 -16.07 -5.91 -13.10
C ASP A 167 -16.35 -4.59 -13.86
N ARG A 168 -15.50 -4.25 -14.85
CA ARG A 168 -15.65 -3.07 -15.72
C ARG A 168 -16.31 -3.35 -17.07
N GLN A 169 -16.83 -4.55 -17.27
CA GLN A 169 -17.43 -5.01 -18.54
C GLN A 169 -16.43 -5.00 -19.72
N GLN A 170 -15.13 -5.00 -19.45
CA GLN A 170 -14.08 -5.09 -20.47
C GLN A 170 -13.77 -6.56 -20.76
N TRP A 171 -14.80 -7.31 -21.14
CA TRP A 171 -14.75 -8.77 -21.30
C TRP A 171 -13.61 -9.22 -22.25
N ALA A 172 -13.41 -8.50 -23.35
CA ALA A 172 -12.37 -8.81 -24.36
C ALA A 172 -10.92 -8.58 -23.87
N THR A 173 -10.69 -7.80 -22.81
CA THR A 173 -9.38 -7.75 -22.13
C THR A 173 -9.31 -8.75 -20.99
N ALA A 174 -10.41 -8.97 -20.25
CA ALA A 174 -10.51 -9.98 -19.19
C ALA A 174 -10.15 -11.39 -19.69
N VAL A 175 -10.68 -11.80 -20.85
CA VAL A 175 -10.32 -13.07 -21.54
C VAL A 175 -8.81 -13.28 -21.57
N LYS A 176 -8.03 -12.28 -22.02
CA LYS A 176 -6.58 -12.42 -22.22
C LYS A 176 -5.84 -12.71 -20.91
N TYR A 177 -6.35 -12.19 -19.80
CA TYR A 177 -5.78 -12.44 -18.48
C TYR A 177 -6.24 -13.80 -17.90
N TYR A 178 -7.48 -14.22 -18.15
CA TYR A 178 -7.94 -15.57 -17.78
C TYR A 178 -7.28 -16.69 -18.60
N GLU A 179 -6.95 -16.46 -19.87
CA GLU A 179 -6.13 -17.38 -20.66
C GLU A 179 -4.70 -17.47 -20.09
N GLN A 180 -4.12 -16.34 -19.68
CA GLN A 180 -2.79 -16.29 -19.05
C GLN A 180 -2.74 -16.93 -17.66
N SER A 181 -3.86 -16.96 -16.92
CA SER A 181 -3.98 -17.63 -15.62
C SER A 181 -4.35 -19.13 -15.72
N GLY A 182 -4.68 -19.61 -16.92
CA GLY A 182 -5.22 -20.96 -17.14
C GLY A 182 -6.65 -21.16 -16.61
N ASN A 183 -7.39 -20.08 -16.34
CA ASN A 183 -8.74 -20.14 -15.78
C ASN A 183 -9.81 -20.26 -16.87
N ASN A 184 -9.87 -21.47 -17.44
CA ASN A 184 -10.79 -21.81 -18.53
C ASN A 184 -12.28 -21.55 -18.19
N SER A 185 -12.69 -21.64 -16.92
CA SER A 185 -14.10 -21.41 -16.54
C SER A 185 -14.49 -19.94 -16.69
N GLN A 186 -13.68 -19.00 -16.20
CA GLN A 186 -13.96 -17.57 -16.37
C GLN A 186 -13.69 -17.09 -17.81
N ALA A 187 -12.68 -17.64 -18.48
CA ALA A 187 -12.48 -17.41 -19.92
C ALA A 187 -13.72 -17.83 -20.73
N PHE A 188 -14.32 -19.00 -20.47
CA PHE A 188 -15.55 -19.45 -21.12
C PHE A 188 -16.72 -18.48 -20.91
N HIS A 189 -16.94 -18.02 -19.66
CA HIS A 189 -17.98 -17.02 -19.38
C HIS A 189 -17.74 -15.69 -20.11
N CYS A 190 -16.49 -15.22 -20.17
CA CYS A 190 -16.16 -14.01 -20.92
C CYS A 190 -16.34 -14.18 -22.43
N TYR A 191 -15.97 -15.34 -22.99
CA TYR A 191 -16.19 -15.63 -24.41
C TYR A 191 -17.67 -15.65 -24.78
N ALA A 192 -18.53 -16.19 -23.91
CA ALA A 192 -19.98 -16.14 -24.09
C ALA A 192 -20.52 -14.69 -24.07
N LEU A 193 -19.97 -13.81 -23.22
CA LEU A 193 -20.33 -12.39 -23.15
C LEU A 193 -19.78 -11.55 -24.33
N VAL A 194 -18.72 -12.01 -24.99
CA VAL A 194 -18.13 -11.39 -26.20
C VAL A 194 -18.75 -11.93 -27.49
N GLU A 195 -19.57 -12.99 -27.41
CA GLU A 195 -20.15 -13.73 -28.55
C GLU A 195 -19.08 -14.38 -29.48
N ASP A 196 -17.87 -14.62 -28.98
CA ASP A 196 -16.82 -15.35 -29.74
C ASP A 196 -17.00 -16.87 -29.59
N TYR A 197 -17.97 -17.39 -30.33
CA TYR A 197 -18.27 -18.83 -30.38
C TYR A 197 -17.13 -19.67 -30.98
N VAL A 198 -16.20 -19.07 -31.74
CA VAL A 198 -15.07 -19.78 -32.37
C VAL A 198 -13.97 -20.06 -31.34
N ALA A 199 -13.67 -19.11 -30.47
CA ALA A 199 -12.79 -19.34 -29.33
C ALA A 199 -13.41 -20.29 -28.31
N LEU A 200 -14.71 -20.13 -28.03
CA LEU A 200 -15.47 -20.98 -27.12
C LEU A 200 -15.53 -22.45 -27.59
N GLU A 201 -15.67 -22.71 -28.90
CA GLU A 201 -15.59 -24.07 -29.45
C GLU A 201 -14.19 -24.69 -29.29
N LYS A 202 -13.11 -23.91 -29.44
CA LYS A 202 -11.74 -24.42 -29.23
C LYS A 202 -11.52 -24.80 -27.77
N LEU A 203 -11.95 -23.95 -26.84
CA LEU A 203 -11.79 -24.14 -25.40
C LEU A 203 -12.69 -25.25 -24.83
N SER A 204 -13.80 -25.60 -25.52
CA SER A 204 -14.62 -26.77 -25.15
C SER A 204 -14.07 -28.12 -25.67
N ARG A 205 -13.07 -28.08 -26.56
CA ARG A 205 -12.40 -29.25 -27.14
C ARG A 205 -11.03 -29.55 -26.53
N SER A 206 -10.53 -28.69 -25.65
CA SER A 206 -9.25 -28.81 -24.92
C SER A 206 -9.44 -29.38 -23.52
#